data_AF-A0A6J4P3J9-F1
#
_entry.id   AF-A0A6J4P3J9-F1
#
_cell.length_a   1.000
_cell.length_b   1.000
_cell.length_c   1.000
_cell.angle_alpha   90.00
_cell.angle_beta   90.00
_cell.angle_gamma   90.00
#
_symmetry.space_group_name_H-M   'P 1'
#
loop_
_entity.id
_entity.type
_entity.pdbx_description
1 polymer ?
#
loop_
_entity_poly.entity_id
_entity_poly.type
_entity_poly.pdbx_seq_one_letter_code
_entity_poly.pdbx_strand_id
1 'polypeptide(L)'
;MRARAILLSVALAWPVGEAVPSSLDGVAGVQLAAMGSAAPLRSNAGMARDILDLAFELESGRELQGLSRFEGPIRVRVVGDVNVGLRADLDALLVRLRVEAGLDIGVTASFDE
;
A
#
# COMPACT_ATOMS: atom_id res chain seq x y z
N MET A 1 51.12 5.26 30.47
CA MET A 1 50.42 6.13 29.50
C MET A 1 49.29 5.34 28.89
N ARG A 2 48.05 5.83 29.03
CA ARG A 2 46.81 5.17 28.55
C ARG A 2 46.49 5.71 27.16
N ALA A 3 46.32 4.84 26.17
CA ALA A 3 45.71 5.19 24.89
C ALA A 3 44.51 4.28 24.67
N ARG A 4 43.36 4.90 24.41
CA ARG A 4 42.01 4.33 24.36
C ARG A 4 41.53 4.23 22.91
N ALA A 5 40.72 3.19 22.65
CA ALA A 5 39.51 3.16 21.81
C ALA A 5 39.68 3.42 20.28
N ILE A 6 38.83 2.94 19.36
CA ILE A 6 37.39 2.65 19.41
C ILE A 6 37.09 1.51 18.40
N LEU A 7 36.36 0.47 18.84
CA LEU A 7 35.60 -0.44 17.99
C LEU A 7 34.24 0.21 17.70
N LEU A 8 33.94 0.45 16.43
CA LEU A 8 32.63 0.97 16.00
C LEU A 8 31.70 -0.22 15.73
N SER A 9 30.89 -0.57 16.73
CA SER A 9 29.78 -1.52 16.58
C SER A 9 28.48 -0.71 16.44
N VAL A 10 27.95 -0.58 15.23
CA VAL A 10 26.59 -0.06 15.04
C VAL A 10 25.61 -1.22 15.22
N ALA A 11 25.02 -1.30 16.41
CA ALA A 11 23.82 -2.08 16.63
C ALA A 11 22.63 -1.25 16.13
N LEU A 12 22.04 -1.65 15.00
CA LEU A 12 20.68 -1.20 14.62
C LEU A 12 19.69 -1.92 15.55
N ALA A 13 19.63 -1.45 16.80
CA ALA A 13 18.57 -1.81 17.74
C ALA A 13 17.33 -1.00 17.35
N TRP A 14 16.46 -1.61 16.55
CA TRP A 14 15.09 -1.12 16.42
C TRP A 14 14.38 -1.38 17.76
N PRO A 15 13.81 -0.37 18.45
CA PRO A 15 13.05 -0.63 19.65
C PRO A 15 11.75 -1.34 19.24
N VAL A 16 11.69 -2.65 19.47
CA VAL A 16 10.41 -3.34 19.64
C VAL A 16 9.83 -2.82 20.95
N GLY A 17 8.90 -1.87 20.84
CA GLY A 17 8.08 -1.40 21.95
C GLY A 17 8.51 -0.07 22.54
N GLU A 18 8.26 1.03 21.82
CA GLU A 18 8.03 2.32 22.48
C GLU A 18 6.56 2.66 22.25
N ALA A 19 5.79 2.74 23.33
CA ALA A 19 4.39 3.13 23.29
C ALA A 19 4.31 4.57 22.78
N VAL A 20 3.60 4.78 21.67
CA VAL A 20 3.36 6.11 21.11
C VAL A 20 2.64 6.96 22.17
N PRO A 21 3.14 8.15 22.55
CA PRO A 21 2.48 9.00 23.52
C PRO A 21 1.15 9.52 22.96
N SER A 22 0.05 9.11 23.58
CA SER A 22 -1.31 9.52 23.24
C SER A 22 -1.65 10.90 23.82
N SER A 23 -1.13 11.97 23.24
CA SER A 23 -1.67 13.31 23.51
C SER A 23 -1.46 14.23 22.33
N LEU A 24 -2.49 14.34 21.48
CA LEU A 24 -2.68 15.46 20.57
C LEU A 24 -3.50 16.51 21.30
N ASP A 25 -2.82 17.40 22.03
CA ASP A 25 -3.46 18.63 22.50
C ASP A 25 -3.69 19.55 21.29
N GLY A 26 -4.97 19.80 20.99
CA GLY A 26 -5.37 20.93 20.15
C GLY A 26 -5.92 20.60 18.75
N VAL A 27 -7.00 19.84 18.66
CA VAL A 27 -7.97 19.98 17.56
C VAL A 27 -9.38 19.76 18.09
N ALA A 28 -10.12 20.86 18.27
CA ALA A 28 -11.53 20.83 18.58
C ALA A 28 -12.31 20.42 17.31
N GLY A 29 -12.78 19.17 17.27
CA GLY A 29 -13.66 18.71 16.19
C GLY A 29 -13.77 17.19 16.15
N VAL A 30 -14.93 16.68 16.58
CA VAL A 30 -15.32 15.25 16.62
C VAL A 30 -14.48 14.40 17.57
N GLN A 31 -14.89 14.38 18.85
CA GLN A 31 -14.59 13.23 19.71
C GLN A 31 -15.39 12.03 19.20
N LEU A 32 -14.78 11.26 18.31
CA LEU A 32 -15.18 9.87 18.15
C LEU A 32 -14.89 9.23 19.50
N ALA A 33 -15.94 8.90 20.26
CA ALA A 33 -15.80 8.28 21.56
C ALA A 33 -14.78 7.14 21.42
N ALA A 34 -13.69 7.22 22.18
CA ALA A 34 -12.72 6.15 22.27
C ALA A 34 -13.40 4.97 22.96
N MET A 35 -14.27 4.27 22.23
CA MET A 35 -14.54 2.87 22.46
C MET A 35 -13.17 2.23 22.32
N GLY A 36 -12.51 1.96 23.46
CA GLY A 36 -11.17 1.41 23.50
C GLY A 36 -11.09 0.33 22.43
N SER A 37 -10.13 0.46 21.51
CA SER A 37 -10.04 -0.41 20.35
C SER A 37 -10.06 -1.84 20.85
N ALA A 38 -11.21 -2.50 20.75
CA ALA A 38 -11.32 -3.89 21.12
C ALA A 38 -10.27 -4.59 20.24
N ALA A 39 -9.48 -5.47 20.85
CA ALA A 39 -8.56 -6.29 20.08
C ALA A 39 -9.36 -6.88 18.90
N PRO A 40 -8.85 -6.79 17.66
CA PRO A 40 -9.58 -7.27 16.50
C PRO A 40 -10.08 -8.69 16.75
N LEU A 41 -11.39 -8.91 16.60
CA LEU A 41 -12.01 -10.23 16.81
C LEU A 41 -11.50 -11.27 15.80
N ARG A 42 -10.89 -10.83 14.69
CA ARG A 42 -10.24 -11.66 13.67
C ARG A 42 -8.79 -11.26 13.49
N SER A 43 -7.97 -12.21 13.03
CA SER A 43 -6.61 -11.94 12.60
C SER A 43 -6.58 -11.17 11.26
N ASN A 44 -5.53 -10.39 11.03
CA ASN A 44 -5.30 -9.71 9.74
C ASN A 44 -5.28 -10.70 8.56
N ALA A 45 -4.74 -11.90 8.76
CA ALA A 45 -4.75 -12.96 7.75
C ALA A 45 -6.16 -13.49 7.46
N GLY A 46 -7.04 -13.53 8.47
CA GLY A 46 -8.45 -13.89 8.30
C GLY A 46 -9.20 -12.84 7.48
N MET A 47 -9.10 -11.58 7.89
CA MET A 47 -9.72 -10.45 7.16
C MET A 47 -9.21 -10.36 5.72
N ALA A 48 -7.91 -10.56 5.49
CA ALA A 48 -7.36 -10.62 4.14
C ALA A 48 -7.99 -11.74 3.32
N ARG A 49 -8.17 -12.95 3.88
CA ARG A 49 -8.88 -14.04 3.20
C ARG A 49 -10.32 -13.69 2.87
N ASP A 50 -11.05 -13.10 3.81
CA ASP A 50 -12.44 -12.70 3.59
C ASP A 50 -12.56 -11.65 2.46
N ILE A 51 -11.64 -10.67 2.44
CA ILE A 51 -11.56 -9.66 1.37
C ILE A 51 -11.30 -10.32 0.03
N LEU A 52 -10.37 -11.29 0.00
CA LEU A 52 -10.04 -12.02 -1.21
C LEU A 52 -11.23 -12.86 -1.70
N ASP A 53 -11.88 -13.63 -0.82
CA ASP A 53 -13.05 -14.45 -1.15
C ASP A 53 -14.22 -13.60 -1.67
N LEU A 54 -14.39 -12.37 -1.17
CA LEU A 54 -15.43 -11.43 -1.64
C LEU A 54 -15.06 -10.68 -2.93
N ALA A 55 -13.78 -10.55 -3.26
CA ALA A 55 -13.29 -9.71 -4.37
C ALA A 55 -12.94 -10.49 -5.65
N PHE A 56 -13.04 -11.82 -5.65
CA PHE A 56 -12.54 -12.66 -6.74
C PHE A 56 -13.51 -12.94 -7.90
N GLU A 57 -14.76 -12.50 -7.81
CA GLU A 57 -15.59 -12.32 -8.99
C GLU A 57 -15.44 -10.87 -9.45
N LEU A 58 -14.67 -10.64 -10.51
CA LEU A 58 -14.60 -9.32 -11.12
C LEU A 58 -16.02 -8.87 -11.49
N GLU A 59 -16.31 -7.57 -11.50
CA GLU A 59 -17.58 -7.02 -12.03
C GLU A 59 -17.89 -7.55 -13.45
N SER A 60 -16.87 -8.01 -14.17
CA SER A 60 -16.98 -8.67 -15.48
C SER A 60 -17.39 -10.15 -15.45
N GLY A 61 -17.62 -10.76 -14.28
CA GLY A 61 -17.89 -12.19 -14.09
C GLY A 61 -16.66 -13.10 -14.30
N ARG A 62 -15.45 -12.55 -14.26
CA ARG A 62 -14.21 -13.32 -14.47
C ARG A 62 -13.59 -13.66 -13.13
N GLU A 63 -13.38 -14.96 -12.91
CA GLU A 63 -12.63 -15.44 -11.75
C GLU A 63 -11.16 -15.00 -11.82
N LEU A 64 -10.67 -14.43 -10.72
CA LEU A 64 -9.25 -14.15 -10.52
C LEU A 64 -8.55 -15.42 -10.02
N GLN A 65 -7.62 -15.97 -10.81
CA GLN A 65 -6.90 -17.21 -10.45
C GLN A 65 -5.86 -17.03 -9.34
N GLY A 66 -5.63 -15.80 -8.89
CA GLY A 66 -4.69 -15.47 -7.83
C GLY A 66 -4.34 -13.99 -7.79
N LEU A 67 -3.49 -13.62 -6.83
CA LEU A 67 -2.93 -12.27 -6.74
C LEU A 67 -1.78 -12.11 -7.73
N SER A 68 -1.72 -10.94 -8.37
CA SER A 68 -0.58 -10.56 -9.18
C SER A 68 0.53 -10.01 -8.29
N ARG A 69 1.75 -10.55 -8.45
CA ARG A 69 2.97 -10.00 -7.85
C ARG A 69 3.88 -9.53 -8.98
N PHE A 70 4.20 -8.24 -8.97
CA PHE A 70 5.14 -7.63 -9.90
C PHE A 70 6.42 -7.29 -9.14
N GLU A 71 7.58 -7.76 -9.61
CA GLU A 71 8.88 -7.45 -9.00
C GLU A 71 9.65 -6.34 -9.76
N GLY A 72 9.10 -5.85 -10.87
CA GLY A 72 9.70 -4.81 -11.69
C GLY A 72 8.67 -3.79 -12.18
N PRO A 73 9.10 -2.86 -13.05
CA PRO A 73 8.23 -1.80 -13.57
C PRO A 73 7.01 -2.36 -14.29
N ILE A 74 5.84 -1.79 -14.01
CA ILE A 74 4.56 -2.18 -14.59
C ILE A 74 4.25 -1.24 -15.75
N ARG A 75 4.03 -1.80 -16.95
CA ARG A 75 3.66 -1.01 -18.13
C ARG A 75 2.24 -1.31 -18.58
N VAL A 76 1.43 -0.25 -18.67
CA VAL A 76 0.03 -0.34 -19.07
C VAL A 76 -0.10 0.17 -20.50
N ARG A 77 -0.88 -0.52 -21.34
CA ARG A 77 -1.35 0.06 -22.59
C ARG A 77 -2.86 -0.06 -22.70
N VAL A 78 -3.45 0.86 -23.43
CA VAL A 78 -4.85 0.80 -23.80
C VAL A 78 -4.96 0.18 -25.20
N VAL A 79 -5.94 -0.68 -25.40
CA VAL A 79 -6.19 -1.38 -26.66
C VAL A 79 -7.65 -1.18 -27.06
N GLY A 80 -7.93 -1.05 -28.36
CA GLY A 80 -9.28 -0.91 -28.91
C GLY A 80 -9.69 0.54 -29.16
N ASP A 81 -10.99 0.75 -29.38
CA ASP A 81 -11.58 2.09 -29.52
C ASP A 81 -11.70 2.77 -28.16
N VAL A 82 -11.08 3.93 -28.04
CA VAL A 82 -10.93 4.63 -26.77
C VAL A 82 -11.71 5.94 -26.80
N ASN A 83 -12.56 6.16 -25.80
CA ASN A 83 -13.23 7.44 -25.61
C ASN A 83 -12.19 8.54 -25.30
N VAL A 84 -12.43 9.76 -25.79
CA VAL A 84 -11.58 10.94 -25.62
C VAL A 84 -11.19 11.22 -24.16
N GLY A 85 -12.06 10.88 -23.20
CA GLY A 85 -11.81 11.08 -21.76
C GLY A 85 -10.87 10.07 -21.11
N LEU A 86 -10.80 8.84 -21.64
CA LEU A 86 -10.12 7.73 -20.96
C LEU A 86 -8.65 8.00 -20.70
N ARG A 87 -7.99 8.75 -21.60
CA ARG A 87 -6.55 9.00 -21.45
C ARG A 87 -6.25 9.88 -20.25
N ALA A 88 -7.02 10.95 -20.06
CA ALA A 88 -6.86 11.83 -18.92
C ALA A 88 -7.17 11.09 -17.60
N ASP A 89 -8.21 10.26 -17.60
CA ASP A 89 -8.57 9.44 -16.44
C ASP A 89 -7.48 8.42 -16.09
N LEU A 90 -6.91 7.75 -17.10
CA LEU A 90 -5.81 6.81 -16.92
C LEU A 90 -4.57 7.51 -16.35
N ASP A 91 -4.22 8.68 -16.89
CA ASP A 91 -3.06 9.43 -16.41
C ASP A 91 -3.25 9.84 -14.93
N ALA A 92 -4.44 10.30 -14.54
CA ALA A 92 -4.77 10.63 -13.15
C ALA A 92 -4.71 9.40 -12.23
N LEU A 93 -5.26 8.26 -12.69
CA LEU A 93 -5.20 6.99 -11.95
C LEU A 93 -3.76 6.54 -11.72
N LEU A 94 -2.92 6.58 -12.76
CA LEU A 94 -1.52 6.17 -12.65
C LEU A 94 -0.70 7.11 -11.75
N VAL A 95 -1.01 8.40 -11.69
CA VAL A 95 -0.43 9.31 -10.69
C VAL A 95 -0.77 8.83 -9.28
N ARG A 96 -2.04 8.55 -8.99
CA ARG A 96 -2.46 8.12 -7.65
C ARG A 96 -1.83 6.80 -7.25
N LEU A 97 -1.78 5.82 -8.14
CA LEU A 97 -1.15 4.52 -7.86
C LEU A 97 0.35 4.66 -7.54
N ARG A 98 1.06 5.59 -8.19
CA ARG A 98 2.46 5.90 -7.84
C ARG A 98 2.57 6.55 -6.46
N VAL A 99 1.72 7.53 -6.16
CA VAL A 99 1.79 8.31 -4.92
C VAL A 99 1.33 7.51 -3.71
N GLU A 100 0.24 6.77 -3.84
CA GLU A 100 -0.43 6.11 -2.72
C GLU A 100 0.12 4.70 -2.46
N ALA A 101 0.46 3.96 -3.52
CA ALA A 101 0.91 2.57 -3.42
C ALA A 101 2.40 2.37 -3.73
N GLY A 102 3.12 3.43 -4.12
CA GLY A 102 4.55 3.34 -4.43
C GLY A 102 4.87 2.44 -5.62
N LEU A 103 3.90 2.22 -6.52
CA LEU A 103 4.08 1.35 -7.69
C LEU A 103 4.89 2.05 -8.77
N ASP A 104 5.95 1.41 -9.27
CA ASP A 104 6.60 1.83 -10.51
C ASP A 104 5.72 1.42 -11.69
N ILE A 105 4.80 2.31 -12.10
CA ILE A 105 3.81 2.06 -13.14
C ILE A 105 3.72 3.22 -14.14
N GLY A 106 3.63 2.90 -15.43
CA GLY A 106 3.55 3.91 -16.49
C GLY A 106 2.94 3.42 -17.79
N VAL A 107 2.45 4.34 -18.62
CA VAL A 107 1.85 3.98 -19.91
C VAL A 107 2.93 3.61 -20.92
N THR A 108 2.71 2.57 -21.72
CA THR A 108 3.52 2.22 -22.90
C THR A 108 2.70 2.27 -24.19
N ALA A 109 3.37 2.62 -25.29
CA ALA A 109 2.79 2.56 -26.64
C ALA A 109 3.14 1.25 -27.37
N SER A 110 4.21 0.57 -26.94
CA SER A 110 4.72 -0.67 -27.53
C SER A 110 4.48 -1.86 -26.60
N PHE A 111 4.33 -3.03 -27.20
CA PHE A 111 4.70 -4.27 -26.52
C PHE A 111 6.23 -4.33 -26.48
N ASP A 112 6.82 -4.46 -25.30
CA ASP A 112 8.15 -5.07 -25.21
C ASP A 112 7.93 -6.59 -25.26
N GLU A 113 8.67 -7.27 -26.15
CA GLU A 113 8.62 -8.73 -26.36
C GLU A 113 9.63 -9.45 -25.46
#